data_AF-A0A7X8J9E0-F1
#
_entry.id   AF-A0A7X8J9E0-F1
#
_cell.length_a   1.000
_cell.length_b   1.000
_cell.length_c   1.000
_cell.angle_alpha   90.00
_cell.angle_beta   90.00
_cell.angle_gamma   90.00
#
_symmetry.space_group_name_H-M   'P 1'
#
loop_
_entity.id
_entity.type
_entity.pdbx_description
1 polymer ?
#
loop_
_entity_poly.entity_id
_entity_poly.type
_entity_poly.pdbx_seq_one_letter_code
_entity_poly.pdbx_strand_id
1 'polypeptide(L)'
;FHGLAAICRNRSGVTVAFLEDGTQLDHHGYVLGKDNPCPDEKSWHSTFAITDKYISGNPVSPHGYVLRESVSLDLSDWEIIMQPGDMVIDMHIPPGGGLSPDATRNSLNQAAQFFTTRYPEKNLKAIYCRSWIFNTQFEELLPQSNLAEFMRQPYLFPVSCKGDDGMFFVFCTRDYSDIRKFPRQTSLQRAMLEIVESGRKLRSSGMFYLINDLEHFGHSYYRKNFLI
;
A
#
# COMPACT_ATOMS: atom_id res chain seq x y z
N PHE A 1 4.14 -2.08 -13.27
CA PHE A 1 3.19 -1.61 -12.24
C PHE A 1 1.98 -2.53 -12.25
N HIS A 2 1.55 -3.03 -11.09
CA HIS A 2 0.46 -4.01 -10.98
C HIS A 2 -0.41 -3.74 -9.74
N GLY A 3 -1.68 -4.17 -9.76
CA GLY A 3 -2.61 -4.18 -8.60
C GLY A 3 -3.39 -2.89 -8.36
N LEU A 4 -3.23 -1.90 -9.23
CA LEU A 4 -4.09 -0.73 -9.33
C LEU A 4 -4.41 -0.55 -10.81
N ALA A 5 -5.63 -0.16 -11.13
CA ALA A 5 -6.07 0.09 -12.50
C ALA A 5 -5.62 1.46 -13.02
N ALA A 6 -5.55 2.46 -12.14
CA ALA A 6 -5.01 3.77 -12.47
C ALA A 6 -4.54 4.50 -11.21
N ILE A 7 -3.56 5.38 -11.39
CA ILE A 7 -3.26 6.47 -10.46
C ILE A 7 -3.48 7.76 -11.23
N CYS A 8 -4.31 8.64 -10.68
CA CYS A 8 -4.72 9.91 -11.25
C CYS A 8 -4.23 11.05 -10.38
N ARG A 9 -3.93 12.20 -10.99
CA ARG A 9 -3.54 13.41 -10.28
C ARG A 9 -4.23 14.62 -10.87
N ASN A 10 -4.73 15.52 -10.02
CA ASN A 10 -5.25 16.81 -10.47
C ASN A 10 -4.20 17.92 -10.39
N ARG A 11 -4.53 19.07 -10.97
CA ARG A 11 -3.66 20.26 -11.00
C ARG A 11 -3.30 20.80 -9.61
N SER A 12 -4.13 20.53 -8.59
CA SER A 12 -3.89 20.92 -7.19
C SER A 12 -2.96 19.95 -6.45
N GLY A 13 -2.53 18.86 -7.08
CA GLY A 13 -1.62 17.87 -6.50
C GLY A 13 -2.30 16.69 -5.79
N VAL A 14 -3.64 16.64 -5.76
CA VAL A 14 -4.38 15.52 -5.17
C VAL A 14 -4.15 14.27 -6.02
N THR A 15 -3.80 13.17 -5.37
CA THR A 15 -3.56 11.88 -6.01
C THR A 15 -4.64 10.88 -5.61
N VAL A 16 -5.20 10.16 -6.58
CA VAL A 16 -6.25 9.15 -6.36
C VAL A 16 -5.87 7.89 -7.11
N ALA A 17 -5.91 6.75 -6.42
CA ALA A 17 -5.70 5.45 -7.05
C ALA A 17 -7.02 4.65 -7.10
N PHE A 18 -7.13 3.76 -8.07
CA PHE A 18 -8.27 2.86 -8.24
C PHE A 18 -7.80 1.42 -8.38
N LEU A 19 -8.55 0.47 -7.83
CA LEU A 19 -8.35 -0.96 -8.12
C LEU A 19 -8.96 -1.34 -9.47
N GLU A 20 -8.67 -2.55 -9.92
CA GLU A 20 -9.34 -3.17 -11.08
C GLU A 20 -10.83 -3.35 -10.81
N ASP A 21 -11.64 -3.20 -11.86
CA ASP A 21 -13.07 -3.46 -11.81
C ASP A 21 -13.35 -4.91 -11.37
N GLY A 22 -14.32 -5.11 -10.50
CA GLY A 22 -14.66 -6.44 -10.00
C GLY A 22 -13.68 -7.02 -8.97
N THR A 23 -12.78 -6.22 -8.38
CA THR A 23 -11.94 -6.71 -7.28
C THR A 23 -12.80 -6.94 -6.05
N GLN A 24 -12.78 -8.17 -5.50
CA GLN A 24 -13.56 -8.53 -4.32
C GLN A 24 -12.92 -7.95 -3.04
N LEU A 25 -13.75 -7.28 -2.22
CA LEU A 25 -13.36 -6.54 -1.03
C LEU A 25 -14.18 -7.00 0.18
N ASP A 26 -13.56 -6.99 1.37
CA ASP A 26 -14.28 -7.15 2.63
C ASP A 26 -15.09 -5.89 2.96
N HIS A 27 -15.90 -5.94 4.02
CA HIS A 27 -16.76 -4.82 4.39
C HIS A 27 -15.99 -3.54 4.77
N HIS A 28 -14.70 -3.66 5.09
CA HIS A 28 -13.79 -2.55 5.40
C HIS A 28 -13.00 -2.03 4.17
N GLY A 29 -13.14 -2.66 3.01
CA GLY A 29 -12.46 -2.25 1.78
C GLY A 29 -11.06 -2.84 1.61
N TYR A 30 -10.73 -3.97 2.25
CA TYR A 30 -9.50 -4.72 1.98
C TYR A 30 -9.73 -5.81 0.94
N VAL A 31 -8.73 -6.08 0.10
CA VAL A 31 -8.81 -7.09 -0.97
C VAL A 31 -8.87 -8.50 -0.36
N LEU A 32 -9.90 -9.24 -0.74
CA LEU A 32 -10.04 -10.66 -0.39
C LEU A 32 -9.23 -11.52 -1.36
N GLY A 33 -8.52 -12.51 -0.82
CA GLY A 33 -7.72 -13.42 -1.63
C GLY A 33 -8.59 -14.44 -2.36
N LYS A 34 -8.28 -14.69 -3.64
CA LYS A 34 -9.00 -15.68 -4.48
C LYS A 34 -9.02 -17.09 -3.88
N ASP A 35 -7.97 -17.45 -3.14
CA ASP A 35 -7.79 -18.78 -2.53
C ASP A 35 -8.40 -18.88 -1.12
N ASN A 36 -8.85 -17.76 -0.55
CA ASN A 36 -9.46 -17.72 0.78
C ASN A 36 -10.54 -16.61 0.82
N PRO A 37 -11.61 -16.75 0.00
CA PRO A 37 -12.74 -15.85 0.09
C PRO A 37 -13.37 -16.15 1.45
N CYS A 38 -13.14 -15.31 2.45
CA CYS A 38 -14.04 -15.27 3.59
C CYS A 38 -15.22 -14.45 3.06
N PRO A 39 -16.31 -15.06 2.57
CA PRO A 39 -17.42 -14.29 2.06
C PRO A 39 -18.14 -13.84 3.33
N ASP A 40 -17.66 -12.75 3.90
CA ASP A 40 -18.54 -11.94 4.72
C ASP A 40 -19.75 -11.61 3.84
N GLU A 41 -20.97 -11.79 4.35
CA GLU A 41 -22.20 -11.39 3.65
C GLU A 41 -22.15 -9.92 3.21
N LYS A 42 -21.27 -9.13 3.83
CA LYS A 42 -21.02 -7.71 3.54
C LYS A 42 -19.87 -7.43 2.56
N SER A 43 -19.29 -8.48 1.97
CA SER A 43 -18.31 -8.33 0.89
C SER A 43 -18.93 -7.64 -0.33
N TRP A 44 -18.10 -6.95 -1.11
CA TRP A 44 -18.51 -6.15 -2.25
C TRP A 44 -17.42 -6.12 -3.31
N HIS A 45 -17.72 -5.58 -4.49
CA HIS A 45 -16.76 -5.51 -5.59
C HIS A 45 -16.47 -4.04 -5.91
N SER A 46 -15.20 -3.71 -6.12
CA SER A 46 -14.83 -2.39 -6.65
C SER A 46 -15.40 -2.18 -8.04
N THR A 47 -15.72 -0.93 -8.34
CA THR A 47 -16.01 -0.47 -9.69
C THR A 47 -14.83 0.31 -10.25
N PHE A 48 -14.59 0.17 -11.55
CA PHE A 48 -13.66 1.01 -12.28
C PHE A 48 -14.05 1.10 -13.76
N ALA A 49 -14.14 2.32 -14.29
CA ALA A 49 -14.39 2.57 -15.70
C ALA A 49 -13.68 3.84 -16.17
N ILE A 50 -13.15 3.78 -17.39
CA ILE A 50 -12.59 4.94 -18.10
C ILE A 50 -13.44 5.20 -19.35
N THR A 51 -13.75 6.47 -19.58
CA THR A 51 -14.34 6.98 -20.81
C THR A 51 -13.46 8.09 -21.37
N ASP A 52 -13.81 8.66 -22.53
CA ASP A 52 -13.07 9.78 -23.12
C ASP A 52 -13.08 11.05 -22.25
N LYS A 53 -13.99 11.16 -21.27
CA LYS A 53 -14.16 12.36 -20.43
C LYS A 53 -13.94 12.12 -18.94
N TYR A 54 -14.17 10.90 -18.46
CA TYR A 54 -14.20 10.61 -17.04
C TYR A 54 -13.48 9.32 -16.70
N ILE A 55 -12.84 9.32 -15.53
CA ILE A 55 -12.45 8.12 -14.80
C ILE A 55 -13.40 8.00 -13.62
N SER A 56 -14.03 6.84 -13.47
CA SER A 56 -14.96 6.61 -12.36
C SER A 56 -14.66 5.29 -11.67
N GLY A 57 -14.93 5.23 -10.38
CA GLY A 57 -14.72 4.02 -9.60
C GLY A 57 -14.62 4.26 -8.11
N ASN A 58 -14.34 3.20 -7.38
CA ASN A 58 -14.10 3.27 -5.95
C ASN A 58 -12.65 3.70 -5.66
N PRO A 59 -12.45 4.88 -5.05
CA PRO A 59 -11.12 5.39 -4.78
C PRO A 59 -10.47 4.62 -3.64
N VAL A 60 -9.17 4.36 -3.77
CA VAL A 60 -8.34 3.83 -2.71
C VAL A 60 -7.98 4.97 -1.76
N SER A 61 -8.15 4.81 -0.46
CA SER A 61 -7.62 5.72 0.55
C SER A 61 -6.11 5.52 0.66
N PRO A 62 -5.28 6.57 0.82
CA PRO A 62 -3.84 6.45 1.06
C PRO A 62 -3.49 5.75 2.39
N HIS A 63 -4.50 5.40 3.18
CA HIS A 63 -4.40 4.53 4.36
C HIS A 63 -4.45 3.03 4.01
N GLY A 64 -4.60 2.65 2.74
CA GLY A 64 -4.50 1.26 2.29
C GLY A 64 -5.80 0.47 2.28
N TYR A 65 -6.96 1.12 2.14
CA TYR A 65 -8.26 0.47 1.97
C TYR A 65 -9.10 1.21 0.92
N VAL A 66 -10.06 0.53 0.30
CA VAL A 66 -10.95 1.12 -0.72
C VAL A 66 -12.17 1.77 -0.07
N LEU A 67 -12.53 2.97 -0.52
CA LEU A 67 -13.76 3.63 -0.12
C LEU A 67 -14.98 3.08 -0.88
N ARG A 68 -16.09 2.92 -0.16
CA ARG A 68 -17.32 2.33 -0.71
C ARG A 68 -18.04 3.24 -1.70
N GLU A 69 -17.96 4.55 -1.52
CA GLU A 69 -18.55 5.53 -2.43
C GLU A 69 -17.66 5.67 -3.67
N SER A 70 -18.28 5.64 -4.85
CA SER A 70 -17.56 5.85 -6.11
C SER A 70 -17.46 7.35 -6.41
N VAL A 71 -16.35 7.74 -7.02
CA VAL A 71 -16.12 9.10 -7.53
C VAL A 71 -16.05 9.08 -9.05
N SER A 72 -16.24 10.25 -9.67
CA SER A 72 -16.05 10.46 -11.10
C SER A 72 -15.15 11.68 -11.31
N LEU A 73 -13.97 11.47 -11.88
CA LEU A 73 -12.93 12.46 -12.09
C LEU A 73 -12.94 12.93 -13.55
N ASP A 74 -13.09 14.23 -13.77
CA ASP A 74 -13.10 14.84 -15.11
C ASP A 74 -11.68 14.91 -15.68
N LEU A 75 -11.45 14.29 -16.85
CA LEU A 75 -10.15 14.23 -17.52
C LEU A 75 -9.66 15.58 -18.06
N SER A 76 -10.49 16.64 -18.03
CA SER A 76 -10.01 18.01 -18.29
C SER A 76 -9.21 18.61 -17.12
N ASP A 77 -9.46 18.11 -15.90
CA ASP A 77 -8.82 18.55 -14.65
C ASP A 77 -7.87 17.50 -14.04
N TRP A 78 -8.05 16.23 -14.42
CA TRP A 78 -7.29 15.09 -13.92
C TRP A 78 -6.48 14.41 -15.02
N GLU A 79 -5.26 14.00 -14.67
CA GLU A 79 -4.36 13.25 -15.54
C GLU A 79 -4.15 11.82 -15.00
N ILE A 80 -4.16 10.81 -15.87
CA ILE A 80 -3.66 9.47 -15.55
C ILE A 80 -2.14 9.52 -15.54
N ILE A 81 -1.55 9.50 -14.35
CA ILE A 81 -0.09 9.51 -14.22
C ILE A 81 0.50 8.10 -14.33
N MET A 82 -0.25 7.07 -13.94
CA MET A 82 0.19 5.67 -14.04
C MET A 82 -0.96 4.70 -14.30
N GLN A 83 -0.66 3.63 -15.03
CA GLN A 83 -1.58 2.54 -15.34
C GLN A 83 -0.84 1.18 -15.43
N PRO A 84 -1.56 0.04 -15.42
CA PRO A 84 -0.96 -1.28 -15.63
C PRO A 84 -0.04 -1.32 -16.85
N GLY A 85 1.14 -1.91 -16.67
CA GLY A 85 2.18 -1.97 -17.71
C GLY A 85 3.28 -0.91 -17.56
N ASP A 86 3.03 0.20 -16.86
CA ASP A 86 4.06 1.22 -16.63
C ASP A 86 5.22 0.68 -15.78
N MET A 87 6.45 1.12 -16.09
CA MET A 87 7.64 0.75 -15.35
C MET A 87 7.76 1.54 -14.04
N VAL A 88 8.27 0.88 -13.01
CA VAL A 88 8.46 1.42 -11.67
C VAL A 88 9.81 1.02 -11.12
N ILE A 89 10.29 1.77 -10.13
CA ILE A 89 11.41 1.36 -9.29
C ILE A 89 10.85 0.42 -8.23
N ASP A 90 11.09 -0.89 -8.37
CA ASP A 90 10.66 -1.88 -7.37
C ASP A 90 11.62 -1.89 -6.18
N MET A 91 11.07 -1.67 -4.99
CA MET A 91 11.83 -1.52 -3.75
C MET A 91 11.73 -2.80 -2.92
N HIS A 92 12.86 -3.24 -2.37
CA HIS A 92 12.93 -4.32 -1.39
C HIS A 92 13.47 -3.81 -0.06
N ILE A 93 12.99 -4.39 1.05
CA ILE A 93 13.37 -4.01 2.41
C ILE A 93 14.18 -5.17 3.03
N PRO A 94 15.52 -5.10 3.05
CA PRO A 94 16.34 -6.13 3.67
C PRO A 94 16.25 -6.08 5.21
N PRO A 95 16.59 -7.19 5.91
CA PRO A 95 16.60 -7.22 7.37
C PRO A 95 17.69 -6.31 7.95
N GLY A 96 17.48 -5.82 9.18
CA GLY A 96 18.51 -5.16 10.00
C GLY A 96 18.72 -3.66 9.79
N GLY A 97 18.00 -3.02 8.87
CA GLY A 97 18.18 -1.58 8.54
C GLY A 97 17.42 -0.58 9.42
N GLY A 98 16.60 -1.03 10.38
CA GLY A 98 15.88 -0.17 11.34
C GLY A 98 14.80 0.75 10.77
N LEU A 99 14.72 0.94 9.44
CA LEU A 99 13.75 1.80 8.73
C LEU A 99 13.67 3.23 9.28
N SER A 100 14.78 3.78 9.82
CA SER A 100 14.73 5.14 10.35
C SER A 100 14.30 6.14 9.27
N PRO A 101 13.56 7.21 9.64
CA PRO A 101 13.04 8.17 8.67
C PRO A 101 14.12 8.74 7.74
N ASP A 102 15.28 9.08 8.30
CA ASP A 102 16.41 9.62 7.53
C ASP A 102 17.03 8.58 6.59
N ALA A 103 17.21 7.33 7.03
CA ALA A 103 17.75 6.27 6.19
C ALA A 103 16.80 5.96 5.03
N THR A 104 15.50 5.86 5.33
CA THR A 104 14.46 5.63 4.33
C THR A 104 14.40 6.78 3.32
N ARG A 105 14.34 8.04 3.78
CA ARG A 105 14.34 9.22 2.90
C ARG A 105 15.58 9.24 2.00
N ASN A 106 16.75 8.95 2.56
CA ASN A 106 18.00 8.92 1.81
C ASN A 106 18.01 7.83 0.74
N SER A 107 17.60 6.60 1.08
CA SER A 107 17.52 5.50 0.12
C SER A 107 16.52 5.77 -1.01
N LEU A 108 15.36 6.34 -0.71
CA LEU A 108 14.36 6.70 -1.73
C LEU A 108 14.91 7.76 -2.70
N ASN A 109 15.55 8.81 -2.18
CA ASN A 109 16.14 9.87 -3.01
C ASN A 109 17.29 9.35 -3.87
N GLN A 110 18.19 8.53 -3.31
CA GLN A 110 19.27 7.92 -4.08
C GLN A 110 18.74 7.03 -5.20
N ALA A 111 17.71 6.22 -4.94
CA ALA A 111 17.09 5.37 -5.95
C ALA A 111 16.47 6.24 -7.06
N ALA A 112 15.67 7.24 -6.70
CA ALA A 112 15.07 8.15 -7.67
C ALA A 112 16.13 8.82 -8.55
N GLN A 113 17.17 9.40 -7.94
CA GLN A 113 18.26 10.06 -8.67
C GLN A 113 19.00 9.09 -9.59
N PHE A 114 19.38 7.91 -9.08
CA PHE A 114 20.13 6.91 -9.85
C PHE A 114 19.33 6.45 -11.07
N PHE A 115 18.09 6.02 -10.88
CA PHE A 115 17.30 5.41 -11.95
C PHE A 115 16.83 6.44 -12.98
N THR A 116 16.42 7.63 -12.56
CA THR A 116 16.01 8.71 -13.50
C THR A 116 17.19 9.26 -14.30
N THR A 117 18.39 9.30 -13.73
CA THR A 117 19.62 9.70 -14.44
C THR A 117 20.09 8.61 -15.40
N ARG A 118 20.06 7.34 -14.97
CA ARG A 118 20.64 6.23 -15.74
C ARG A 118 19.72 5.69 -16.83
N TYR A 119 18.42 5.86 -16.67
CA TYR A 119 17.37 5.33 -17.54
C TYR A 119 16.28 6.38 -17.84
N PRO A 120 16.63 7.58 -18.33
CA PRO A 120 15.66 8.65 -18.58
C PRO A 120 14.59 8.23 -19.60
N GLU A 121 14.92 7.35 -20.55
CA GLU A 121 13.99 6.83 -21.56
C GLU A 121 12.88 5.95 -20.98
N LYS A 122 13.03 5.47 -19.75
CA LYS A 122 12.05 4.62 -19.08
C LYS A 122 10.92 5.40 -18.42
N ASN A 123 11.04 6.73 -18.35
CA ASN A 123 10.04 7.63 -17.77
C ASN A 123 9.50 7.11 -16.42
N LEU A 124 10.40 6.74 -15.52
CA LEU A 124 10.03 6.18 -14.22
C LEU A 124 9.39 7.27 -13.37
N LYS A 125 8.15 7.04 -12.94
CA LYS A 125 7.37 8.02 -12.17
C LYS A 125 7.23 7.69 -10.69
N ALA A 126 7.45 6.42 -10.31
CA ALA A 126 7.19 5.97 -8.95
C ALA A 126 8.17 4.91 -8.45
N ILE A 127 8.38 4.95 -7.14
CA ILE A 127 8.91 3.85 -6.33
C ILE A 127 7.73 3.02 -5.85
N TYR A 128 7.86 1.70 -5.89
CA TYR A 128 6.80 0.74 -5.64
C TYR A 128 7.27 -0.36 -4.72
N CYS A 129 6.40 -0.87 -3.85
CA CYS A 129 6.69 -2.08 -3.09
C CYS A 129 5.39 -2.78 -2.68
N ARG A 130 5.41 -4.12 -2.64
CA ARG A 130 4.41 -4.91 -1.91
C ARG A 130 5.09 -5.69 -0.80
N SER A 131 4.59 -5.56 0.42
CA SER A 131 5.19 -6.25 1.55
C SER A 131 4.22 -6.41 2.71
N TRP A 132 4.39 -7.49 3.47
CA TRP A 132 3.75 -7.72 4.76
C TRP A 132 4.08 -6.62 5.78
N ILE A 133 5.21 -5.94 5.59
CA ILE A 133 5.64 -4.82 6.42
C ILE A 133 4.60 -3.69 6.37
N PHE A 134 3.87 -3.53 5.25
CA PHE A 134 2.80 -2.53 5.13
C PHE A 134 1.44 -3.04 5.64
N ASN A 135 1.41 -3.98 6.59
CA ASN A 135 0.18 -4.33 7.29
C ASN A 135 -0.35 -3.11 8.06
N THR A 136 -1.47 -2.55 7.61
CA THR A 136 -2.11 -1.34 8.16
C THR A 136 -2.42 -1.45 9.66
N GLN A 137 -2.58 -2.66 10.20
CA GLN A 137 -2.81 -2.90 11.62
C GLN A 137 -1.59 -2.55 12.49
N PHE A 138 -0.38 -2.50 11.92
CA PHE A 138 0.82 -2.09 12.66
C PHE A 138 0.83 -0.61 13.01
N GLU A 139 0.13 0.25 12.28
CA GLU A 139 0.01 1.66 12.68
C GLU A 139 -0.80 1.84 13.96
N GLU A 140 -1.77 0.95 14.22
CA GLU A 140 -2.57 0.94 15.44
C GLU A 140 -1.77 0.37 16.63
N LEU A 141 -1.07 -0.75 16.41
CA LEU A 141 -0.39 -1.49 17.48
C LEU A 141 1.02 -0.98 17.78
N LEU A 142 1.67 -0.35 16.80
CA LEU A 142 3.04 0.15 16.88
C LEU A 142 3.16 1.62 16.43
N PRO A 143 2.31 2.54 16.93
CA PRO A 143 2.16 3.88 16.36
C PRO A 143 3.44 4.74 16.43
N GLN A 144 4.34 4.44 17.36
CA GLN A 144 5.60 5.14 17.60
C GLN A 144 6.81 4.44 16.96
N SER A 145 6.59 3.38 16.17
CA SER A 145 7.67 2.69 15.49
C SER A 145 8.08 3.41 14.20
N ASN A 146 9.36 3.29 13.84
CA ASN A 146 9.87 3.71 12.52
C ASN A 146 9.05 3.12 11.37
N LEU A 147 8.54 1.89 11.55
CA LEU A 147 7.68 1.23 10.60
C LEU A 147 6.37 2.02 10.38
N ALA A 148 5.63 2.31 11.45
CA ALA A 148 4.41 3.08 11.37
C ALA A 148 4.67 4.50 10.84
N GLU A 149 5.79 5.12 11.22
CA GLU A 149 6.18 6.42 10.66
C GLU A 149 6.41 6.36 9.15
N PHE A 150 7.10 5.34 8.66
CA PHE A 150 7.31 5.14 7.22
C PHE A 150 5.99 4.87 6.50
N MET A 151 5.11 4.03 7.04
CA MET A 151 3.80 3.71 6.43
C MET A 151 2.92 4.93 6.19
N ARG A 152 3.13 6.03 6.93
CA ARG A 152 2.41 7.30 6.76
C ARG A 152 2.92 8.16 5.60
N GLN A 153 4.06 7.83 5.00
CA GLN A 153 4.69 8.64 3.96
C GLN A 153 4.21 8.30 2.54
N PRO A 154 4.25 7.03 2.08
CA PRO A 154 3.79 6.68 0.74
C PRO A 154 2.26 6.57 0.69
N TYR A 155 1.75 6.42 -0.54
CA TYR A 155 0.35 6.07 -0.77
C TYR A 155 0.20 4.55 -0.63
N LEU A 156 -0.53 4.10 0.40
CA LEU A 156 -0.81 2.68 0.59
C LEU A 156 -2.03 2.27 -0.25
N PHE A 157 -2.02 1.03 -0.74
CA PHE A 157 -3.17 0.41 -1.39
C PHE A 157 -3.31 -1.07 -0.96
N PRO A 158 -4.54 -1.58 -0.83
CA PRO A 158 -4.74 -2.94 -0.35
C PRO A 158 -4.30 -3.95 -1.43
N VAL A 159 -3.76 -5.08 -0.98
CA VAL A 159 -3.45 -6.22 -1.86
C VAL A 159 -4.02 -7.50 -1.26
N SER A 160 -4.26 -8.49 -2.12
CA SER A 160 -4.64 -9.83 -1.69
C SER A 160 -3.56 -10.42 -0.78
N CYS A 161 -3.98 -11.02 0.34
CA CYS A 161 -3.12 -11.66 1.32
C CYS A 161 -3.75 -12.98 1.80
N LYS A 162 -2.93 -13.86 2.39
CA LYS A 162 -3.39 -15.21 2.82
C LYS A 162 -3.85 -15.24 4.28
N GLY A 163 -3.39 -14.27 5.07
CA GLY A 163 -3.76 -14.11 6.46
C GLY A 163 -2.65 -14.47 7.45
N ASP A 164 -1.54 -15.01 6.96
CA ASP A 164 -0.32 -15.36 7.70
C ASP A 164 0.92 -14.58 7.20
N ASP A 165 0.69 -13.54 6.40
CA ASP A 165 1.71 -12.70 5.79
C ASP A 165 2.71 -12.17 6.84
N GLY A 166 4.00 -12.35 6.56
CA GLY A 166 5.09 -11.90 7.44
C GLY A 166 5.51 -12.92 8.51
N MET A 167 4.71 -13.94 8.82
CA MET A 167 5.00 -14.90 9.90
C MET A 167 6.35 -15.59 9.71
N PHE A 168 6.67 -16.04 8.50
CA PHE A 168 7.97 -16.63 8.19
C PHE A 168 9.14 -15.67 8.43
N PHE A 169 8.98 -14.38 8.08
CA PHE A 169 10.07 -13.39 8.19
C PHE A 169 10.36 -12.99 9.63
N VAL A 170 9.37 -13.05 10.53
CA VAL A 170 9.52 -12.66 11.93
C VAL A 170 9.85 -13.85 12.85
N PHE A 171 9.36 -15.04 12.52
CA PHE A 171 9.48 -16.23 13.37
C PHE A 171 10.36 -17.34 12.79
N CYS A 172 10.82 -17.19 11.54
CA CYS A 172 11.68 -18.16 10.84
C CYS A 172 11.10 -19.59 10.80
N THR A 173 9.77 -19.72 10.81
CA THR A 173 9.06 -21.01 10.76
C THR A 173 7.83 -20.93 9.87
N ARG A 174 7.38 -22.09 9.39
CA ARG A 174 6.10 -22.31 8.69
C ARG A 174 5.14 -23.22 9.46
N ASP A 175 5.56 -23.72 10.63
CA ASP A 175 4.68 -24.46 11.53
C ASP A 175 3.98 -23.48 12.48
N TYR A 176 2.71 -23.22 12.20
CA TYR A 176 1.84 -22.32 12.98
C TYR A 176 0.88 -23.08 13.90
N SER A 177 1.10 -24.38 14.12
CA SER A 177 0.20 -25.23 14.93
C SER A 177 0.08 -24.80 16.39
N ASP A 178 1.13 -24.19 16.95
CA ASP A 178 1.16 -23.73 18.35
C ASP A 178 1.84 -22.37 18.50
N ILE A 179 1.17 -21.31 18.01
CA ILE A 179 1.65 -19.91 18.07
C ILE A 179 1.97 -19.43 19.49
N ARG A 180 1.46 -20.09 20.54
CA ARG A 180 1.75 -19.75 21.95
C ARG A 180 3.24 -19.91 22.25
N LYS A 181 3.94 -20.83 21.57
CA LYS A 181 5.39 -21.05 21.71
C LYS A 181 6.24 -19.99 21.02
N PHE A 182 5.63 -19.09 20.25
CA PHE A 182 6.39 -18.16 19.43
C PHE A 182 7.10 -17.10 20.30
N PRO A 183 8.30 -16.66 19.88
CA PRO A 183 9.04 -15.61 20.57
C PRO A 183 8.22 -14.32 20.70
N ARG A 184 8.35 -13.62 21.83
CA ARG A 184 7.65 -12.35 22.14
C ARG A 184 8.62 -11.25 22.61
N GLN A 185 9.89 -11.33 22.23
CA GLN A 185 10.95 -10.43 22.71
C GLN A 185 10.80 -9.03 22.11
N THR A 186 10.40 -8.91 20.84
CA THR A 186 10.22 -7.61 20.17
C THR A 186 8.77 -7.13 20.19
N SER A 187 8.57 -5.81 20.08
CA SER A 187 7.22 -5.23 19.97
C SER A 187 6.48 -5.73 18.73
N LEU A 188 7.19 -5.91 17.62
CA LEU A 188 6.63 -6.47 16.38
C LEU A 188 6.13 -7.90 16.57
N GLN A 189 6.92 -8.76 17.23
CA GLN A 189 6.50 -10.13 17.54
C GLN A 189 5.22 -10.15 18.38
N ARG A 190 5.13 -9.30 19.41
CA ARG A 190 3.94 -9.19 20.26
C ARG A 190 2.73 -8.70 19.47
N ALA A 191 2.89 -7.64 18.66
CA ALA A 191 1.80 -7.09 17.84
C ALA A 191 1.27 -8.10 16.82
N MET A 192 2.13 -8.85 16.13
CA MET A 192 1.69 -9.88 15.19
C MET A 192 0.93 -11.01 15.88
N LEU A 193 1.41 -11.48 17.02
CA LEU A 193 0.74 -12.53 17.77
C LEU A 193 -0.59 -12.04 18.35
N GLU A 194 -0.68 -10.80 18.81
CA GLU A 194 -1.94 -10.19 19.27
C GLU A 194 -2.99 -10.15 18.15
N ILE A 195 -2.60 -9.79 16.92
CA ILE A 195 -3.49 -9.84 15.74
C ILE A 195 -4.04 -11.26 15.57
N VAL A 196 -3.16 -12.26 15.50
CA VAL A 196 -3.56 -13.65 15.23
C VAL A 196 -4.39 -14.23 16.38
N GLU A 197 -4.02 -13.97 17.64
CA GLU A 197 -4.74 -14.42 18.84
C GLU A 197 -6.13 -13.78 18.96
N SER A 198 -6.32 -12.57 18.43
CA SER A 198 -7.64 -11.92 18.33
C SER A 198 -8.54 -12.49 17.22
N GLY A 199 -8.08 -13.49 16.48
CA GLY A 199 -8.79 -14.07 15.33
C GLY A 199 -8.73 -13.20 14.07
N ARG A 200 -8.01 -12.08 14.10
CA ARG A 200 -7.77 -11.24 12.92
C ARG A 200 -6.67 -11.87 12.05
N LYS A 201 -6.81 -11.69 10.74
CA LYS A 201 -5.81 -12.12 9.76
C LYS A 201 -4.71 -11.07 9.64
N LEU A 202 -3.47 -11.51 9.46
CA LEU A 202 -2.37 -10.62 9.06
C LEU A 202 -2.59 -10.18 7.61
N ARG A 203 -2.23 -8.93 7.31
CA ARG A 203 -2.44 -8.31 6.00
C ARG A 203 -1.11 -7.99 5.33
N SER A 204 -1.19 -7.77 4.03
CA SER A 204 -0.15 -7.13 3.23
C SER A 204 -0.77 -5.93 2.52
N SER A 205 0.04 -4.90 2.29
CA SER A 205 -0.34 -3.78 1.42
C SER A 205 0.74 -3.55 0.37
N GLY A 206 0.32 -2.92 -0.72
CA GLY A 206 1.24 -2.25 -1.61
C GLY A 206 1.42 -0.81 -1.21
N MET A 207 2.52 -0.22 -1.65
CA MET A 207 2.76 1.21 -1.58
C MET A 207 3.30 1.71 -2.90
N PHE A 208 2.98 2.96 -3.21
CA PHE A 208 3.74 3.73 -4.19
C PHE A 208 4.12 5.09 -3.62
N TYR A 209 5.22 5.63 -4.12
CA TYR A 209 5.65 6.99 -3.88
C TYR A 209 6.04 7.61 -5.22
N LEU A 210 5.32 8.64 -5.64
CA LEU A 210 5.67 9.37 -6.87
C LEU A 210 6.98 10.10 -6.66
N ILE A 211 7.91 9.98 -7.61
CA ILE A 211 9.27 10.53 -7.48
C ILE A 211 9.23 12.04 -7.23
N ASN A 212 8.32 12.75 -7.91
CA ASN A 212 8.16 14.20 -7.76
C ASN A 212 7.63 14.61 -6.37
N ASP A 213 7.06 13.70 -5.59
CA ASP A 213 6.56 14.02 -4.25
C ASP A 213 7.57 13.68 -3.14
N LEU A 214 8.75 13.14 -3.48
CA LEU A 214 9.77 12.76 -2.48
C LEU A 214 10.23 13.95 -1.64
N GLU A 215 10.13 15.17 -2.17
CA GLU A 215 10.38 16.40 -1.42
C GLU A 215 9.43 16.60 -0.24
N HIS A 216 8.26 15.96 -0.26
CA HIS A 216 7.27 16.02 0.82
C HIS A 216 7.41 14.88 1.85
N PHE A 217 8.48 14.09 1.79
CA PHE A 217 8.73 13.03 2.77
C PHE A 217 8.81 13.61 4.19
N GLY A 218 8.11 12.99 5.14
CA GLY A 218 7.97 13.45 6.52
C GLY A 218 6.69 14.25 6.77
N HIS A 219 5.94 14.60 5.73
CA HIS A 219 4.73 15.41 5.86
C HIS A 219 3.43 14.61 5.70
N SER A 220 3.50 13.29 5.43
CA SER A 220 2.32 12.45 5.14
C SER A 220 1.45 13.05 4.02
N TYR A 221 2.12 13.51 2.96
CA TYR A 221 1.56 14.33 1.89
C TYR A 221 0.26 13.76 1.31
N TYR A 222 0.27 12.48 0.91
CA TYR A 222 -0.89 11.85 0.31
C TYR A 222 -2.09 11.84 1.26
N ARG A 223 -1.87 11.53 2.54
CA ARG A 223 -2.95 11.44 3.54
C ARG A 223 -3.57 12.81 3.84
N LYS A 224 -2.76 13.87 3.89
CA LYS A 224 -3.23 15.23 4.18
C LYS A 224 -3.95 15.90 3.01
N ASN A 225 -3.61 15.52 1.78
CA ASN A 225 -4.19 16.09 0.56
C ASN A 225 -5.29 15.21 -0.05
N PHE A 226 -5.68 14.12 0.61
CA PHE A 226 -6.74 13.25 0.13
C PHE A 226 -8.12 13.82 0.49
N LEU A 227 -8.60 14.72 -0.36
CA LEU A 227 -9.94 15.27 -0.35
C LEU A 227 -10.53 15.02 -1.73
N ILE A 228 -11.53 14.15 -1.82
CA ILE A 228 -12.16 13.70 -3.06
C ILE A 228 -13.68 13.70 -2.92
#